data_AF-A0A835G211-F1
#
_entry.id   AF-A0A835G211-F1
#
_cell.length_a   1.000
_cell.length_b   1.000
_cell.length_c   1.000
_cell.angle_alpha   90.00
_cell.angle_beta   90.00
_cell.angle_gamma   90.00
#
_symmetry.space_group_name_H-M   'P 1'
#
loop_
_entity.id
_entity.type
_entity.pdbx_description
1 polymer ?
#
loop_
_entity_poly.entity_id
_entity_poly.type
_entity_poly.pdbx_seq_one_letter_code
_entity_poly.pdbx_strand_id
1 'polypeptide(L)'
;MVDDGIFRSGFPETSNFRFLKSLNLRSIVYLCPEPYPETNTEFLEKNGIKLHQFGIEGRKEPFVNIPDDKIREALKVVLDPRNQPLLIHCKRGKHRTGCLVGCLRKLQKWCLSSVFDEYLRFAAAKARITDQRFMELFDVSSLNHLTPSHH
;
A
#
# COMPACT_ATOMS: atom_id res chain seq x y z
N MET A 1 -1.33 -5.53 -10.29
CA MET A 1 -0.46 -6.37 -9.45
C MET A 1 0.78 -5.55 -9.09
N VAL A 2 1.28 -5.65 -7.86
CA VAL A 2 2.54 -5.03 -7.43
C VAL A 2 3.64 -6.07 -7.51
N ASP A 3 3.44 -7.20 -6.84
CA ASP A 3 4.33 -8.35 -6.87
C ASP A 3 3.50 -9.62 -6.73
N ASP A 4 4.14 -10.78 -6.75
CA ASP A 4 3.48 -12.05 -6.46
C ASP A 4 2.79 -11.99 -5.09
N GLY A 5 1.51 -12.35 -5.06
CA GLY A 5 0.67 -12.23 -3.85
C GLY A 5 0.40 -10.81 -3.34
N ILE A 6 0.89 -9.73 -3.98
CA ILE A 6 0.71 -8.35 -3.53
C ILE A 6 -0.02 -7.53 -4.60
N PHE A 7 -1.21 -7.06 -4.24
CA PHE A 7 -2.06 -6.24 -5.11
C PHE A 7 -2.15 -4.80 -4.62
N ARG A 8 -2.48 -3.88 -5.53
CA ARG A 8 -2.80 -2.47 -5.22
C ARG A 8 -4.11 -2.05 -5.86
N SER A 9 -4.86 -1.16 -5.22
CA SER A 9 -6.05 -0.54 -5.82
C SER A 9 -6.41 0.82 -5.19
N GLY A 10 -7.43 1.47 -5.75
CA GLY A 10 -8.20 2.51 -5.07
C GLY A 10 -9.12 1.92 -4.01
N PHE A 11 -10.07 2.71 -3.49
CA PHE A 11 -11.02 2.16 -2.53
C PHE A 11 -11.92 1.12 -3.21
N PRO A 12 -12.01 -0.13 -2.72
CA PRO A 12 -12.88 -1.12 -3.33
C PRO A 12 -14.35 -0.81 -3.10
N GLU A 13 -15.11 -0.77 -4.18
CA GLU A 13 -16.57 -0.63 -4.16
C GLU A 13 -17.24 -2.01 -4.19
N THR A 14 -18.53 -2.06 -3.86
CA THR A 14 -19.33 -3.30 -3.87
C THR A 14 -19.31 -4.01 -5.22
N SER A 15 -19.25 -3.24 -6.32
CA SER A 15 -19.08 -3.75 -7.69
C SER A 15 -17.79 -4.56 -7.88
N ASN A 16 -16.77 -4.32 -7.05
CA ASN A 16 -15.48 -5.00 -7.11
C ASN A 16 -15.44 -6.29 -6.26
N PHE A 17 -16.41 -6.54 -5.38
CA PHE A 17 -16.37 -7.65 -4.42
C PHE A 17 -16.27 -9.02 -5.09
N ARG A 18 -16.95 -9.19 -6.24
CA ARG A 18 -16.83 -10.42 -7.04
C ARG A 18 -15.39 -10.67 -7.48
N PHE A 19 -14.71 -9.63 -7.96
CA PHE A 19 -13.31 -9.72 -8.37
C PHE A 19 -12.39 -9.92 -7.16
N LEU A 20 -12.57 -9.17 -6.07
CA LEU A 20 -11.79 -9.36 -4.85
C LEU A 20 -11.87 -10.78 -4.29
N LYS A 21 -13.06 -11.40 -4.36
CA LYS A 21 -13.23 -12.80 -3.97
C LYS A 21 -12.41 -13.75 -4.84
N SER A 22 -12.31 -13.50 -6.14
CA SER A 22 -11.49 -14.32 -7.05
C SER A 22 -9.98 -14.24 -6.78
N LEU A 23 -9.52 -13.18 -6.10
CA LEU A 23 -8.11 -13.05 -5.70
C LEU A 23 -7.76 -13.90 -4.47
N ASN A 24 -8.74 -14.49 -3.78
CA ASN A 24 -8.54 -15.26 -2.54
C ASN A 24 -7.65 -14.52 -1.53
N LEU A 25 -7.94 -13.23 -1.33
CA LEU A 25 -7.17 -12.39 -0.41
C LEU A 25 -7.25 -12.95 1.01
N ARG A 26 -6.11 -12.95 1.69
CA ARG A 26 -6.02 -13.27 3.11
C ARG A 26 -6.08 -12.02 3.97
N SER A 27 -5.58 -10.89 3.44
CA SER A 27 -5.60 -9.62 4.16
C SER A 27 -5.72 -8.40 3.25
N ILE A 28 -6.09 -7.27 3.87
CA ILE A 28 -6.10 -5.94 3.25
C ILE A 28 -5.31 -4.98 4.12
N VAL A 29 -4.46 -4.18 3.48
CA VAL A 29 -3.78 -3.03 4.06
C VAL A 29 -4.52 -1.76 3.63
N TYR A 30 -5.18 -1.12 4.59
CA TYR A 30 -5.97 0.10 4.37
C TYR A 30 -5.27 1.31 4.98
N LEU A 31 -4.93 2.29 4.14
CA LEU A 31 -4.06 3.41 4.52
C LEU A 31 -4.79 4.70 4.91
N CYS A 32 -6.11 4.68 5.08
CA CYS A 32 -6.85 5.88 5.46
C CYS A 32 -7.27 5.84 6.94
N PRO A 33 -7.36 7.00 7.62
CA PRO A 33 -7.74 7.06 9.03
C PRO A 33 -9.23 6.86 9.28
N GLU A 34 -10.07 7.07 8.26
CA GLU A 34 -11.52 6.94 8.39
C GLU A 34 -11.92 5.49 8.67
N PRO A 35 -12.97 5.23 9.47
CA PRO A 35 -13.49 3.89 9.69
C PRO A 35 -13.77 3.14 8.38
N TYR A 36 -13.57 1.83 8.38
CA TYR A 36 -13.90 1.01 7.22
C TYR A 36 -15.43 0.89 7.09
N PRO A 37 -16.02 1.13 5.89
CA PRO A 37 -17.47 1.08 5.70
C PRO A 37 -18.04 -0.30 6.06
N GLU A 38 -19.21 -0.30 6.69
CA GLU A 38 -19.88 -1.51 7.19
C GLU A 38 -20.05 -2.58 6.10
N THR A 39 -20.56 -2.22 4.93
CA THR A 39 -20.72 -3.14 3.79
C THR A 39 -19.40 -3.80 3.37
N ASN A 40 -18.29 -3.06 3.45
CA ASN A 40 -16.98 -3.63 3.14
C ASN A 40 -16.49 -4.51 4.29
N THR A 41 -16.70 -4.11 5.54
CA THR A 41 -16.36 -4.91 6.73
C THR A 41 -17.07 -6.26 6.72
N GLU A 42 -18.38 -6.29 6.47
CA GLU A 42 -19.17 -7.52 6.32
C GLU A 42 -18.61 -8.43 5.22
N PHE A 43 -18.20 -7.86 4.08
CA PHE A 43 -17.56 -8.61 3.02
C PHE A 43 -16.22 -9.23 3.48
N LEU A 44 -15.40 -8.49 4.24
CA LEU A 44 -14.14 -9.02 4.75
C LEU A 44 -14.38 -10.17 5.72
N GLU A 45 -15.28 -10.00 6.69
CA GLU A 45 -15.62 -11.02 7.68
C GLU A 45 -16.15 -12.29 7.03
N LYS A 46 -17.10 -12.15 6.09
CA LYS A 46 -17.69 -13.28 5.36
C LYS A 46 -16.68 -14.09 4.56
N ASN A 47 -15.57 -13.49 4.13
CA ASN A 47 -14.53 -14.14 3.35
C ASN A 47 -13.25 -14.40 4.15
N GLY A 48 -13.25 -14.18 5.48
CA GLY A 48 -12.10 -14.41 6.35
C GLY A 48 -10.90 -13.52 6.05
N ILE A 49 -11.14 -12.31 5.53
CA ILE A 49 -10.09 -11.37 5.13
C ILE A 49 -9.74 -10.46 6.30
N LYS A 50 -8.47 -10.47 6.72
CA LYS A 50 -8.01 -9.63 7.84
C LYS A 50 -7.75 -8.19 7.38
N LEU A 51 -8.32 -7.21 8.06
CA LEU A 51 -8.04 -5.78 7.82
C LEU A 51 -6.87 -5.30 8.70
N HIS A 52 -5.88 -4.68 8.07
CA HIS A 52 -4.79 -3.95 8.72
C HIS A 52 -4.88 -2.47 8.37
N GLN A 53 -5.28 -1.64 9.33
CA GLN A 53 -5.48 -0.21 9.11
C GLN A 53 -4.29 0.62 9.62
N PHE A 54 -3.72 1.42 8.73
CA PHE A 54 -2.67 2.39 9.05
C PHE A 54 -3.11 3.78 8.61
N GLY A 55 -3.77 4.50 9.52
CA GLY A 55 -4.34 5.80 9.20
C GLY A 55 -3.30 6.85 8.85
N ILE A 56 -3.22 7.22 7.57
CA ILE A 56 -2.40 8.34 7.07
C ILE A 56 -3.33 9.47 6.63
N GLU A 57 -3.22 10.63 7.26
CA GLU A 57 -4.08 11.78 6.95
C GLU A 57 -3.97 12.23 5.49
N GLY A 58 -5.12 12.42 4.85
CA GLY A 58 -5.19 12.93 3.49
C GLY A 58 -5.14 14.45 3.44
N ARG A 59 -3.94 15.04 3.47
CA ARG A 59 -3.77 16.49 3.25
C ARG A 59 -3.49 16.82 1.78
N LYS A 60 -3.84 18.05 1.37
CA LYS A 60 -3.46 18.62 0.05
C LYS A 60 -2.13 19.35 0.19
N GLU A 61 -1.39 19.46 -0.91
CA GLU A 61 -0.19 20.30 -0.93
C GLU A 61 -0.56 21.75 -0.60
N PRO A 62 0.31 22.48 0.15
CA PRO A 62 1.68 22.10 0.55
C PRO A 62 1.78 21.28 1.86
N PHE A 63 0.70 21.07 2.60
CA PHE A 63 0.72 20.47 3.96
C PHE A 63 0.70 18.94 3.98
N VAL A 64 1.25 18.29 2.95
CA VAL A 64 1.28 16.81 2.87
C VAL A 64 2.31 16.30 3.86
N ASN A 65 1.89 15.40 4.76
CA ASN A 65 2.79 14.66 5.64
C ASN A 65 2.44 13.17 5.55
N ILE A 66 3.39 12.36 5.09
CA ILE A 66 3.31 10.90 5.12
C ILE A 66 4.15 10.43 6.31
N PRO A 67 3.53 9.91 7.38
CA PRO A 67 4.29 9.48 8.56
C PRO A 67 5.15 8.25 8.24
N ASP A 68 6.45 8.34 8.54
CA ASP A 68 7.43 7.25 8.36
C ASP A 68 7.00 5.98 9.12
N ASP A 69 6.58 6.13 10.37
CA ASP A 69 6.17 5.04 11.26
C ASP A 69 5.01 4.24 10.66
N LYS A 70 4.00 4.90 10.09
CA LYS A 70 2.84 4.23 9.48
C LYS A 70 3.23 3.45 8.23
N ILE A 71 4.12 4.00 7.40
CA ILE A 71 4.63 3.28 6.22
C ILE A 71 5.48 2.08 6.65
N ARG A 72 6.31 2.25 7.69
CA ARG A 72 7.17 1.18 8.22
C ARG A 72 6.35 0.01 8.79
N GLU A 73 5.32 0.29 9.60
CA GLU A 73 4.44 -0.75 10.13
C GLU A 73 3.61 -1.42 9.02
N ALA A 74 3.14 -0.65 8.03
CA ALA A 74 2.46 -1.22 6.88
C ALA A 74 3.38 -2.14 6.06
N LEU A 75 4.65 -1.77 5.86
CA LEU A 75 5.63 -2.61 5.17
C LEU A 75 5.85 -3.94 5.89
N LYS A 76 5.92 -3.96 7.22
CA LYS A 76 6.05 -5.22 7.98
C LYS A 76 4.90 -6.18 7.69
N VAL A 77 3.66 -5.68 7.59
CA VAL A 77 2.49 -6.50 7.22
C VAL A 77 2.59 -6.98 5.78
N VAL A 78 3.02 -6.11 4.86
CA VAL A 78 3.13 -6.44 3.43
C VAL A 78 4.20 -7.50 3.16
N LEU A 79 5.33 -7.43 3.87
CA LEU A 79 6.47 -8.33 3.72
C LEU A 79 6.24 -9.70 4.37
N ASP A 80 5.29 -9.83 5.30
CA ASP A 80 4.99 -11.11 5.96
C ASP A 80 4.17 -12.02 5.02
N PRO A 81 4.73 -13.15 4.55
CA PRO A 81 4.05 -14.06 3.62
C PRO A 81 2.76 -14.65 4.20
N ARG A 82 2.62 -14.66 5.54
CA ARG A 82 1.41 -15.13 6.20
C ARG A 82 0.22 -14.22 5.98
N ASN A 83 0.41 -12.99 5.49
CA ASN A 83 -0.66 -12.07 5.15
C ASN A 83 -1.04 -12.13 3.66
N GLN A 84 -0.24 -12.78 2.82
CA GLN A 84 -0.44 -12.85 1.37
C GLN A 84 -1.35 -14.04 0.97
N PRO A 85 -2.16 -13.93 -0.11
CA PRO A 85 -2.29 -12.78 -0.99
C PRO A 85 -2.97 -11.57 -0.32
N LEU A 86 -2.47 -10.35 -0.55
CA LEU A 86 -2.97 -9.14 0.11
C LEU A 86 -3.23 -7.99 -0.85
N LEU A 87 -4.14 -7.10 -0.46
CA LEU A 87 -4.45 -5.87 -1.19
C LEU A 87 -4.03 -4.63 -0.40
N ILE A 88 -3.20 -3.79 -0.99
CA ILE A 88 -2.90 -2.45 -0.49
C ILE A 88 -3.87 -1.46 -1.13
N HIS A 89 -4.56 -0.65 -0.33
CA HIS A 89 -5.33 0.47 -0.88
C HIS A 89 -5.43 1.69 0.04
N CYS A 90 -5.82 2.79 -0.58
CA CYS A 90 -6.29 4.00 0.10
C CYS A 90 -7.54 4.49 -0.64
N LYS A 91 -7.89 5.78 -0.54
CA LYS A 91 -9.05 6.34 -1.25
C LYS A 91 -8.96 6.19 -2.79
N ARG A 92 -7.80 6.50 -3.38
CA ARG A 92 -7.61 6.50 -4.85
C ARG A 92 -6.48 5.59 -5.33
N GLY A 93 -5.75 4.96 -4.42
CA GLY A 93 -4.63 4.10 -4.79
C GLY A 93 -3.42 4.83 -5.38
N LYS A 94 -3.31 6.15 -5.15
CA LYS A 94 -2.30 7.03 -5.79
C LYS A 94 -1.19 7.43 -4.82
N HIS A 95 -1.50 8.31 -3.86
CA HIS A 95 -0.51 8.95 -2.98
C HIS A 95 -0.01 7.99 -1.90
N ARG A 96 -0.82 7.73 -0.86
CA ARG A 96 -0.48 6.83 0.27
C ARG A 96 -0.05 5.44 -0.20
N THR A 97 -0.86 4.84 -1.07
CA THR A 97 -0.54 3.54 -1.69
C THR A 97 0.74 3.62 -2.53
N GLY A 98 0.96 4.73 -3.25
CA GLY A 98 2.16 4.95 -4.04
C GLY A 98 3.41 5.04 -3.17
N CYS A 99 3.37 5.80 -2.06
CA CYS A 99 4.49 5.88 -1.11
C CYS A 99 4.82 4.50 -0.53
N LEU A 100 3.82 3.75 -0.07
CA LEU A 100 4.06 2.41 0.48
C LEU A 100 4.66 1.46 -0.57
N VAL A 101 4.09 1.44 -1.79
CA VAL A 101 4.61 0.61 -2.90
C VAL A 101 6.02 1.06 -3.31
N GLY A 102 6.30 2.36 -3.38
CA GLY A 102 7.62 2.84 -3.73
C GLY A 102 8.68 2.52 -2.67
N CYS A 103 8.33 2.58 -1.39
CA CYS A 103 9.22 2.08 -0.33
C CYS A 103 9.45 0.57 -0.40
N LEU A 104 8.42 -0.21 -0.79
CA LEU A 104 8.58 -1.63 -1.11
C LEU A 104 9.56 -1.84 -2.28
N ARG A 105 9.45 -1.04 -3.36
CA ARG A 105 10.40 -1.12 -4.48
C ARG A 105 11.84 -0.78 -4.09
N LYS A 106 12.03 0.19 -3.18
CA LYS A 106 13.36 0.48 -2.63
C LYS A 106 13.93 -0.71 -1.86
N LEU A 107 13.12 -1.41 -1.08
CA LEU A 107 13.53 -2.67 -0.42
C LEU A 107 13.90 -3.75 -1.43
N GLN A 108 13.20 -3.79 -2.56
CA GLN A 108 13.49 -4.67 -3.70
C GLN A 108 14.68 -4.19 -4.54
N LYS A 109 15.45 -3.20 -4.06
CA LYS A 109 16.65 -2.64 -4.69
C LYS A 109 16.42 -2.02 -6.07
N TRP A 110 15.20 -1.56 -6.36
CA TRP A 110 14.95 -0.78 -7.57
C TRP A 110 15.68 0.57 -7.49
N CYS A 111 16.19 1.05 -8.63
CA CYS A 111 16.72 2.40 -8.71
C CYS A 111 15.58 3.43 -8.57
N LEU A 112 15.88 4.59 -7.98
CA LEU A 112 14.88 5.62 -7.69
C LEU A 112 14.11 6.09 -8.93
N SER A 113 14.76 6.14 -10.10
CA SER A 113 14.10 6.49 -11.35
C SER A 113 12.96 5.52 -11.70
N SER A 114 13.18 4.21 -11.57
CA SER A 114 12.15 3.19 -11.80
C SER A 114 11.05 3.24 -10.74
N VAL A 115 11.39 3.53 -9.49
CA VAL A 115 10.41 3.73 -8.41
C VAL A 115 9.49 4.91 -8.73
N PHE A 116 10.06 6.03 -9.18
CA PHE A 116 9.31 7.22 -9.54
C PHE A 116 8.48 7.02 -10.80
N ASP A 117 9.00 6.33 -11.81
CA ASP A 117 8.23 6.01 -13.03
C ASP A 117 6.98 5.19 -12.70
N GLU A 118 7.10 4.14 -11.87
CA GLU A 118 5.95 3.37 -11.41
C GLU A 118 4.95 4.26 -10.65
N TYR A 119 5.42 5.09 -9.71
CA TYR A 119 4.57 6.03 -8.99
C TYR A 119 3.82 6.98 -9.93
N LEU A 120 4.52 7.60 -10.88
CA LEU A 120 3.96 8.55 -11.84
C LEU A 120 2.90 7.89 -12.72
N ARG A 121 3.13 6.65 -13.15
CA ARG A 121 2.16 5.88 -13.95
C ARG A 121 0.82 5.72 -13.24
N PHE A 122 0.82 5.45 -11.92
CA PHE A 122 -0.42 5.31 -11.15
C PHE A 122 -1.02 6.65 -10.70
N ALA A 123 -0.18 7.61 -10.30
CA ALA A 123 -0.66 8.91 -9.83
C ALA A 123 -1.19 9.78 -10.98
N ALA A 124 -0.59 9.65 -12.17
CA ALA A 124 -0.88 10.41 -13.39
C ALA A 124 -0.91 11.92 -13.12
N ALA A 125 -1.90 12.64 -13.65
CA ALA A 125 -2.09 14.09 -13.46
C ALA A 125 -2.27 14.55 -11.99
N LYS A 126 -2.22 13.65 -11.02
CA LYS A 126 -2.29 13.95 -9.58
C LYS A 126 -1.00 13.58 -8.84
N ALA A 127 0.09 13.30 -9.55
CA ALA A 127 1.40 13.10 -8.94
C ALA A 127 1.82 14.27 -8.05
N ARG A 128 2.51 13.96 -6.96
CA ARG A 128 3.03 14.93 -6.00
C ARG A 128 4.54 14.76 -5.90
N ILE A 129 5.25 15.88 -5.84
CA ILE A 129 6.70 15.89 -5.63
C ILE A 129 7.00 15.49 -4.19
N THR A 130 6.15 15.90 -3.24
CA THR A 130 6.25 15.54 -1.82
C THR A 130 6.25 14.02 -1.58
N ASP A 131 5.43 13.26 -2.31
CA ASP A 131 5.41 11.79 -2.23
C ASP A 131 6.73 11.18 -2.75
N GLN A 132 7.27 11.70 -3.87
CA GLN A 132 8.56 11.25 -4.41
C GLN A 132 9.72 11.56 -3.47
N ARG A 133 9.73 12.76 -2.90
CA ARG A 133 10.74 13.16 -1.91
C ARG A 133 10.67 12.30 -0.65
N PHE A 134 9.47 11.95 -0.19
CA PHE A 134 9.30 11.00 0.91
C PHE A 134 9.92 9.64 0.56
N MET A 135 9.59 9.07 -0.60
CA MET A 135 10.15 7.78 -1.04
C MET A 135 11.68 7.84 -1.13
N GLU A 136 12.25 8.92 -1.69
CA GLU A 136 13.69 9.15 -1.76
C GLU A 136 14.36 9.08 -0.38
N LEU A 137 13.82 9.81 0.60
CA LEU A 137 14.38 9.97 1.93
C LEU A 137 14.09 8.81 2.88
N PHE A 138 13.09 7.97 2.60
CA PHE A 138 12.70 6.87 3.45
C PHE A 138 13.84 5.85 3.62
N ASP A 139 14.36 5.71 4.85
CA ASP A 139 15.42 4.74 5.14
C ASP A 139 14.87 3.32 5.31
N VAL A 140 15.33 2.44 4.43
CA VAL A 140 14.96 1.03 4.36
C VAL A 140 15.91 0.12 5.14
N SER A 141 17.04 0.64 5.63
CA SER A 141 18.11 -0.13 6.28
C SER A 141 17.59 -1.03 7.41
N SER A 142 16.72 -0.50 8.26
CA SER A 142 16.13 -1.21 9.40
C SER A 142 15.12 -2.29 9.01
N LEU A 143 14.71 -2.41 7.74
CA LEU A 143 13.75 -3.40 7.25
C LEU A 143 14.42 -4.49 6.40
N ASN A 144 15.71 -4.37 6.08
CA ASN A 144 16.43 -5.33 5.23
C ASN A 144 16.45 -6.77 5.79
N HIS A 145 16.34 -6.93 7.11
CA HIS A 145 16.28 -8.25 7.74
C HIS A 145 14.94 -8.97 7.53
N LEU A 146 13.91 -8.27 7.03
CA LEU A 146 12.58 -8.81 6.77
C LEU A 146 12.40 -9.31 5.33
N THR A 147 13.29 -8.94 4.42
CA THR A 147 13.28 -9.47 3.06
C THR A 147 13.95 -10.84 3.07
N PRO A 148 13.28 -11.91 2.60
CA PRO A 148 13.93 -13.20 2.42
C PRO A 148 15.17 -13.02 1.54
N SER A 149 16.31 -13.56 1.97
CA SER A 149 17.47 -13.72 1.10
C SER A 149 17.02 -14.60 -0.06
N HIS A 150 16.83 -14.02 -1.25
CA HIS A 150 16.71 -14.81 -2.46
C HIS A 150 18.06 -15.49 -2.68
N HIS A 151 18.17 -16.75 -2.26
CA HIS A 151 19.22 -17.67 -2.68
C HIS A 151 18.78 -18.37 -3.96
#